data_AF-A0A834MS85-F1
#
_entry.id   AF-A0A834MS85-F1
#
_cell.length_a   1.000
_cell.length_b   1.000
_cell.length_c   1.000
_cell.angle_alpha   90.00
_cell.angle_beta   90.00
_cell.angle_gamma   90.00
#
_symmetry.space_group_name_H-M   'P 1'
#
loop_
_entity.id
_entity.type
_entity.pdbx_description
1 polymer ?
#
loop_
_entity_poly.entity_id
_entity_poly.type
_entity_poly.pdbx_seq_one_letter_code
_entity_poly.pdbx_strand_id
1 'polypeptide(L)'
;MLEHRTVFDMPLHCIANPLQRELADAIIRLQPLDEIRILLACGARPNEPVTQGLRPLHYAVWQRYTDAAQLLLVRGADIDATDECGYSALHLAAEHGYHDLVKLLLKYGAKVDHRKDTGELFPRTMLCDEPLRLALRNRHVEVARTLLEAGANPNKRYFFGSEINLVSPLDLECMELLLAFGAQPNMRDRAGLTPLMKATRSPQGIASVLLLLSYGADVNSMADARHDFRTVLHYAILGGDPAVINLLLKQGARLDLGPDYQKPTALDLAILKGDPSIVEMLLESGADVNATSPIIGSALHVACADNIPNRLQILQMLLERGADPNLVIRSDEGLSLRPVLAEYVASNENPSVEVVALLLKYGARVVIKTQFRDPHGILNSLQNTADKPRLLRALLEAAESFDPCMIKRSSSLTDAQKALVMEAARTPLPLTHQARLIVRKLCGTKLPKIVRDLQLPQSLHRYLLYDFH
;
A
#
# COMPACT_ATOMS: atom_id res chain seq x y z
N MET A 1 11.72 17.70 -9.00
CA MET A 1 12.48 18.74 -9.76
C MET A 1 11.47 19.72 -10.31
N LEU A 2 11.11 20.72 -9.51
CA LEU A 2 10.44 21.94 -9.97
C LEU A 2 11.40 23.04 -9.57
N GLU A 3 12.17 23.49 -10.55
CA GLU A 3 13.20 24.49 -10.37
C GLU A 3 12.58 25.81 -9.90
N HIS A 4 13.29 26.45 -8.97
CA HIS A 4 13.05 27.80 -8.50
C HIS A 4 12.78 28.76 -9.67
N ARG A 5 11.54 29.20 -9.83
CA ARG A 5 11.23 30.45 -10.54
C ARG A 5 11.43 31.61 -9.57
N THR A 6 12.70 31.93 -9.33
CA THR A 6 13.11 33.25 -8.90
C THR A 6 12.91 34.24 -10.04
N VAL A 7 12.34 35.41 -9.72
CA VAL A 7 12.10 36.58 -10.59
C VAL A 7 10.87 36.46 -11.51
N PHE A 8 9.71 36.84 -10.98
CA PHE A 8 8.61 37.38 -11.80
C PHE A 8 8.97 38.82 -12.17
N ASP A 9 9.46 39.03 -13.39
CA ASP A 9 9.50 40.36 -14.00
C ASP A 9 8.05 40.79 -14.30
N MET A 10 7.60 41.87 -13.67
CA MET A 10 6.27 42.44 -13.89
C MET A 10 6.25 43.29 -15.17
N PRO A 11 5.35 43.03 -16.14
CA PRO A 11 5.20 43.91 -17.30
C PRO A 11 4.52 45.23 -16.90
N LEU A 12 5.25 46.33 -17.15
CA LEU A 12 4.75 47.69 -17.18
C LEU A 12 3.84 47.85 -18.39
N HIS A 13 2.52 47.71 -18.26
CA HIS A 13 1.51 48.50 -18.98
C HIS A 13 0.11 47.97 -18.65
N CYS A 14 -0.70 48.81 -17.98
CA CYS A 14 -2.14 48.99 -18.23
C CYS A 14 -2.67 50.10 -17.30
N ILE A 15 -3.55 50.92 -17.86
CA ILE A 15 -4.04 52.20 -17.33
C ILE A 15 -4.98 51.95 -16.14
N ALA A 16 -4.52 52.25 -14.93
CA ALA A 16 -5.32 52.31 -13.71
C ALA A 16 -4.90 53.57 -12.92
N ASN A 17 -5.83 54.22 -12.23
CA ASN A 17 -5.64 55.48 -11.49
C ASN A 17 -4.22 55.63 -10.90
N PRO A 18 -3.43 56.68 -11.27
CA PRO A 18 -2.03 56.80 -10.86
C PRO A 18 -1.87 56.74 -9.33
N LEU A 19 -2.81 57.33 -8.59
CA LEU A 19 -2.83 57.34 -7.13
C LEU A 19 -2.95 55.95 -6.50
N GLN A 20 -3.60 54.98 -7.16
CA GLN A 20 -3.71 53.60 -6.63
C GLN A 20 -2.42 52.82 -6.80
N ARG A 21 -1.76 53.03 -7.94
CA ARG A 21 -0.45 52.46 -8.19
C ARG A 21 0.59 53.08 -7.26
N GLU A 22 0.53 54.39 -7.03
CA GLU A 22 1.38 55.08 -6.06
C GLU A 22 1.17 54.57 -4.63
N LEU A 23 -0.08 54.31 -4.22
CA LEU A 23 -0.37 53.70 -2.93
C LEU A 23 0.26 52.30 -2.81
N ALA A 24 0.11 51.46 -3.85
CA ALA A 24 0.74 50.15 -3.87
C ALA A 24 2.27 50.23 -3.87
N ASP A 25 2.86 51.11 -4.67
CA ASP A 25 4.31 51.33 -4.74
C ASP A 25 4.86 51.87 -3.41
N ALA A 26 4.13 52.75 -2.72
CA ALA A 26 4.50 53.25 -1.39
C ALA A 26 4.51 52.12 -0.35
N ILE A 27 3.52 51.22 -0.38
CA ILE A 27 3.48 50.04 0.48
C ILE A 27 4.62 49.07 0.13
N ILE A 28 4.86 48.82 -1.16
CA ILE A 28 5.93 47.94 -1.65
C ILE A 28 7.31 48.46 -1.21
N ARG A 29 7.52 49.78 -1.27
CA ARG A 29 8.76 50.44 -0.85
C ARG A 29 8.86 50.68 0.66
N LEU A 30 7.89 50.19 1.45
CA LEU A 30 7.85 50.35 2.91
C LEU A 30 7.97 51.82 3.36
N GLN A 31 7.29 52.73 2.66
CA GLN A 31 7.25 54.15 3.01
C GLN A 31 6.62 54.37 4.40
N PRO A 32 6.94 55.47 5.10
CA PRO A 32 6.39 55.74 6.42
C PRO A 32 4.85 55.85 6.38
N LEU A 33 4.21 55.50 7.49
CA LEU A 33 2.75 55.48 7.62
C LEU A 33 2.08 56.82 7.26
N ASP A 34 2.78 57.93 7.47
CA ASP A 34 2.24 59.26 7.16
C ASP A 34 2.08 59.48 5.66
N GLU A 35 2.97 58.95 4.82
CA GLU A 35 2.81 59.01 3.36
C GLU A 35 1.60 58.18 2.91
N ILE A 36 1.42 56.97 3.48
CA ILE A 36 0.26 56.12 3.21
C ILE A 36 -1.03 56.83 3.66
N ARG A 37 -1.01 57.53 4.82
CA ARG A 37 -2.15 58.33 5.30
C ARG A 37 -2.48 59.49 4.37
N ILE A 38 -1.47 60.18 3.86
CA ILE A 38 -1.62 61.29 2.91
C ILE A 38 -2.24 60.76 1.61
N LEU A 39 -1.73 59.67 1.05
CA LEU A 39 -2.26 59.08 -0.19
C LEU A 39 -3.74 58.68 -0.04
N LEU A 40 -4.10 58.08 1.09
CA LEU A 40 -5.50 57.76 1.41
C LEU A 40 -6.37 59.02 1.59
N ALA A 41 -5.81 60.11 2.14
CA ALA A 41 -6.51 61.38 2.27
C ALA A 41 -6.69 62.12 0.93
N CYS A 42 -5.73 61.99 0.02
CA CYS A 42 -5.75 62.56 -1.33
C CYS A 42 -6.71 61.82 -2.29
N GLY A 43 -7.40 60.78 -1.82
CA GLY A 43 -8.43 60.07 -2.58
C GLY A 43 -8.04 58.68 -3.08
N ALA A 44 -6.88 58.13 -2.66
CA ALA A 44 -6.59 56.72 -2.90
C ALA A 44 -7.58 55.84 -2.12
N ARG A 45 -8.27 54.93 -2.82
CA ARG A 45 -9.27 54.04 -2.23
C ARG A 45 -8.64 52.70 -1.84
N PRO A 46 -8.85 52.18 -0.62
CA PRO A 46 -8.20 50.96 -0.15
C PRO A 46 -8.68 49.67 -0.85
N ASN A 47 -9.76 49.74 -1.62
CA ASN A 47 -10.45 48.60 -2.23
C ASN A 47 -10.34 48.53 -3.76
N GLU A 48 -9.61 49.42 -4.42
CA GLU A 48 -9.46 49.31 -5.86
C GLU A 48 -8.34 48.31 -6.18
N PRO A 49 -8.55 47.40 -7.14
CA PRO A 49 -7.49 46.50 -7.60
C PRO A 49 -6.43 47.28 -8.38
N VAL A 50 -5.19 46.83 -8.28
CA VAL A 50 -4.02 47.44 -8.92
C VAL A 50 -3.57 46.59 -10.10
N THR A 51 -2.81 45.52 -9.86
CA THR A 51 -2.42 44.54 -10.90
C THR A 51 -2.92 43.15 -10.52
N GLN A 52 -3.46 42.40 -11.48
CA GLN A 52 -3.92 41.01 -11.28
C GLN A 52 -4.98 40.86 -10.16
N GLY A 53 -5.81 41.88 -9.98
CA GLY A 53 -6.81 41.91 -8.89
C GLY A 53 -6.22 42.15 -7.49
N LEU A 54 -4.90 42.30 -7.33
CA LEU A 54 -4.27 42.59 -6.04
C LEU A 54 -4.68 43.98 -5.53
N ARG A 55 -4.85 44.10 -4.22
CA ARG A 55 -5.33 45.29 -3.52
C ARG A 55 -4.25 45.80 -2.57
N PRO A 56 -4.29 47.06 -2.12
CA PRO A 56 -3.34 47.60 -1.15
C PRO A 56 -3.09 46.68 0.07
N LEU A 57 -4.13 46.01 0.58
CA LEU A 57 -4.00 45.06 1.68
C LEU A 57 -3.17 43.82 1.32
N HIS A 58 -3.30 43.28 0.09
CA HIS A 58 -2.48 42.17 -0.40
C HIS A 58 -1.00 42.55 -0.42
N TYR A 59 -0.66 43.75 -0.92
CA TYR A 59 0.73 44.24 -0.93
C TYR A 59 1.28 44.46 0.48
N ALA A 60 0.47 44.98 1.40
CA ALA A 60 0.89 45.20 2.79
C ALA A 60 1.20 43.86 3.49
N VAL A 61 0.37 42.84 3.28
CA VAL A 61 0.61 41.48 3.79
C VAL A 61 1.84 40.85 3.17
N TRP A 62 1.98 40.94 1.84
CA TRP A 62 3.13 40.39 1.11
C TRP A 62 4.46 40.95 1.63
N GLN A 63 4.51 42.25 1.93
CA GLN A 63 5.71 42.91 2.46
C GLN A 63 5.85 42.84 3.98
N ARG A 64 4.95 42.14 4.68
CA ARG A 64 4.92 42.05 6.15
C ARG A 64 4.78 43.40 6.85
N TYR A 65 4.19 44.40 6.18
CA TYR A 65 4.02 45.73 6.74
C TYR A 65 2.76 45.78 7.62
N THR A 66 2.89 45.27 8.84
CA THR A 66 1.79 45.14 9.82
C THR A 66 1.04 46.43 10.07
N ASP A 67 1.76 47.53 10.22
CA ASP A 67 1.16 48.81 10.57
C ASP A 67 0.39 49.41 9.39
N ALA A 68 0.90 49.22 8.17
CA ALA A 68 0.19 49.60 6.96
C ALA A 68 -1.05 48.72 6.75
N ALA A 69 -0.95 47.41 6.99
CA ALA A 69 -2.10 46.51 6.94
C ALA A 69 -3.18 46.92 7.96
N GLN A 70 -2.79 47.24 9.19
CA GLN A 70 -3.70 47.73 10.22
C GLN A 70 -4.34 49.06 9.82
N LEU A 71 -3.56 50.01 9.29
CA LEU A 71 -4.06 51.29 8.81
C LEU A 71 -5.09 51.10 7.70
N LEU A 72 -4.82 50.23 6.72
CA LEU A 72 -5.73 49.93 5.62
C LEU A 72 -7.04 49.31 6.12
N LEU A 73 -6.98 48.37 7.06
CA LEU A 73 -8.17 47.76 7.69
C LEU A 73 -9.02 48.80 8.43
N VAL A 74 -8.39 49.69 9.21
CA VAL A 74 -9.08 50.80 9.89
C VAL A 74 -9.73 51.77 8.90
N ARG A 75 -9.17 51.92 7.70
CA ARG A 75 -9.69 52.79 6.63
C ARG A 75 -10.71 52.09 5.73
N GLY A 76 -11.20 50.90 6.12
CA GLY A 76 -12.27 50.20 5.41
C GLY A 76 -11.79 49.35 4.22
N ALA A 77 -10.53 48.89 4.25
CA ALA A 77 -10.09 47.84 3.34
C ALA A 77 -10.95 46.57 3.53
N ASP A 78 -11.44 46.02 2.43
CA ASP A 78 -12.18 44.77 2.39
C ASP A 78 -11.22 43.61 2.70
N ILE A 79 -11.43 42.97 3.85
CA ILE A 79 -10.54 41.96 4.41
C ILE A 79 -10.60 40.63 3.66
N ASP A 80 -11.76 40.32 3.08
CA ASP A 80 -12.03 39.05 2.38
C ASP A 80 -11.91 39.19 0.86
N ALA A 81 -11.51 40.36 0.38
CA ALA A 81 -11.29 40.59 -1.04
C ALA A 81 -10.23 39.64 -1.58
N THR A 82 -10.51 39.05 -2.75
CA THR A 82 -9.62 38.10 -3.41
C THR A 82 -8.98 38.68 -4.66
N ASP A 83 -7.80 38.19 -5.01
CA ASP A 83 -7.15 38.46 -6.30
C ASP A 83 -7.76 37.62 -7.45
N GLU A 84 -7.19 37.74 -8.66
CA GLU A 84 -7.61 36.96 -9.83
C GLU A 84 -7.43 35.45 -9.67
N CYS A 85 -6.57 35.01 -8.75
CA CYS A 85 -6.33 33.61 -8.40
C CYS A 85 -7.19 33.12 -7.22
N GLY A 86 -8.04 33.97 -6.64
CA GLY A 86 -8.88 33.63 -5.49
C GLY A 86 -8.18 33.69 -4.13
N TYR A 87 -6.96 34.21 -4.04
CA TYR A 87 -6.23 34.41 -2.78
C TYR A 87 -6.68 35.70 -2.11
N SER A 88 -7.00 35.60 -0.81
CA SER A 88 -7.23 36.74 0.08
C SER A 88 -5.95 37.11 0.84
N ALA A 89 -5.98 38.23 1.55
CA ALA A 89 -4.93 38.63 2.47
C ALA A 89 -4.59 37.53 3.50
N LEU A 90 -5.59 36.78 3.97
CA LEU A 90 -5.40 35.67 4.91
C LEU A 90 -4.66 34.48 4.25
N HIS A 91 -4.94 34.17 2.99
CA HIS A 91 -4.23 33.11 2.27
C HIS A 91 -2.74 33.42 2.13
N LEU A 92 -2.39 34.65 1.74
CA LEU A 92 -0.99 35.09 1.60
C LEU A 92 -0.25 35.05 2.95
N ALA A 93 -0.90 35.54 4.01
CA ALA A 93 -0.32 35.49 5.36
C ALA A 93 -0.11 34.04 5.83
N ALA A 94 -1.04 33.13 5.50
CA ALA A 94 -0.95 31.73 5.86
C ALA A 94 0.11 30.96 5.06
N GLU A 95 0.23 31.24 3.76
CA GLU A 95 1.22 30.63 2.88
C GLU A 95 2.66 30.96 3.32
N HIS A 96 2.91 32.21 3.75
CA HIS A 96 4.25 32.63 4.16
C HIS A 96 4.53 32.49 5.67
N GLY A 97 3.55 32.04 6.45
CA GLY A 97 3.72 31.82 7.90
C GLY A 97 3.76 33.12 8.71
N TYR A 98 3.10 34.19 8.26
CA TYR A 98 3.09 35.50 8.93
C TYR A 98 2.11 35.52 10.10
N HIS A 99 2.50 34.90 11.21
CA HIS A 99 1.67 34.71 12.41
C HIS A 99 1.01 35.98 12.94
N ASP A 100 1.76 37.08 13.08
CA ASP A 100 1.23 38.34 13.60
C ASP A 100 0.18 38.95 12.65
N LEU A 101 0.39 38.83 11.34
CA LEU A 101 -0.57 39.26 10.34
C LEU A 101 -1.82 38.37 10.32
N VAL A 102 -1.68 37.06 10.48
CA VAL A 102 -2.82 36.14 10.61
C VAL A 102 -3.66 36.52 11.84
N LYS A 103 -3.05 36.74 13.00
CA LYS A 103 -3.75 37.21 14.20
C LYS A 103 -4.43 38.56 14.00
N LEU A 104 -3.76 39.50 13.32
CA LEU A 104 -4.33 40.80 13.01
C LEU A 104 -5.57 40.64 12.11
N LEU A 105 -5.46 39.89 11.01
CA LEU A 105 -6.56 39.69 10.06
C LEU A 105 -7.75 38.99 10.73
N LEU A 106 -7.51 37.93 11.52
CA LEU A 106 -8.56 37.24 12.27
C LEU A 106 -9.24 38.16 13.30
N LYS A 107 -8.48 39.04 13.98
CA LYS A 107 -9.03 40.02 14.93
C LYS A 107 -10.00 41.01 14.26
N TYR A 108 -9.75 41.37 13.00
CA TYR A 108 -10.64 42.23 12.22
C TYR A 108 -11.77 41.47 11.51
N GLY A 109 -11.93 40.16 11.80
CA GLY A 109 -13.05 39.35 11.31
C GLY A 109 -12.83 38.71 9.95
N ALA A 110 -11.58 38.47 9.55
CA ALA A 110 -11.29 37.74 8.30
C ALA A 110 -11.98 36.38 8.28
N LYS A 111 -12.58 36.05 7.14
CA LYS A 111 -13.21 34.74 6.93
C LYS A 111 -12.13 33.66 6.86
N VAL A 112 -12.28 32.62 7.67
CA VAL A 112 -11.30 31.53 7.73
C VAL A 112 -11.50 30.53 6.59
N ASP A 113 -12.76 30.24 6.26
CA ASP A 113 -13.16 29.30 5.21
C ASP A 113 -13.68 30.06 3.99
N HIS A 114 -12.89 30.11 2.90
CA HIS A 114 -13.28 30.85 1.70
C HIS A 114 -14.13 30.01 0.74
N ARG A 115 -14.00 28.68 0.74
CA ARG A 115 -14.75 27.81 -0.19
C ARG A 115 -16.10 27.41 0.38
N LYS A 116 -17.12 27.47 -0.48
CA LYS A 116 -18.46 26.93 -0.17
C LYS A 116 -18.41 25.40 -0.15
N ASP A 117 -19.14 24.80 0.78
CA ASP A 117 -19.31 23.35 0.82
C ASP A 117 -20.27 22.94 -0.30
N THR A 118 -19.74 22.30 -1.34
CA THR A 118 -20.54 21.84 -2.49
C THR A 118 -21.25 20.51 -2.23
N GLY A 119 -20.99 19.86 -1.08
CA GLY A 119 -21.47 18.51 -0.77
C GLY A 119 -20.88 17.40 -1.64
N GLU A 120 -20.12 17.76 -2.69
CA GLU A 120 -19.43 16.82 -3.55
C GLU A 120 -18.26 16.16 -2.83
N LEU A 121 -18.09 14.85 -3.06
CA LEU A 121 -17.03 14.07 -2.41
C LEU A 121 -15.62 14.55 -2.81
N PHE A 122 -15.46 14.99 -4.06
CA PHE A 122 -14.20 15.48 -4.63
C PHE A 122 -14.46 16.71 -5.51
N PRO A 123 -14.55 17.91 -4.90
CA PRO A 123 -14.85 19.12 -5.66
C PRO A 123 -13.73 19.42 -6.67
N ARG A 124 -14.10 19.75 -7.91
CA ARG A 124 -13.13 20.22 -8.91
C ARG A 124 -12.55 21.54 -8.42
N THR A 125 -11.26 21.54 -8.09
CA THR A 125 -10.53 22.74 -7.68
C THR A 125 -10.62 23.76 -8.79
N MET A 126 -11.34 24.87 -8.57
CA MET A 126 -11.37 25.91 -9.58
C MET A 126 -10.32 26.99 -9.40
N LEU A 127 -9.91 27.46 -8.21
CA LEU A 127 -8.78 28.43 -8.15
C LEU A 127 -7.89 28.46 -6.89
N CYS A 128 -8.38 28.27 -5.65
CA CYS A 128 -7.53 28.40 -4.43
C CYS A 128 -7.71 27.27 -3.40
N ASP A 129 -6.61 26.94 -2.70
CA ASP A 129 -6.60 26.11 -1.48
C ASP A 129 -7.00 26.99 -0.27
N GLU A 130 -7.54 26.41 0.80
CA GLU A 130 -7.88 27.20 2.00
C GLU A 130 -6.61 27.70 2.72
N PRO A 131 -6.69 28.80 3.51
CA PRO A 131 -5.56 29.31 4.28
C PRO A 131 -4.92 28.23 5.18
N LEU A 132 -5.74 27.38 5.81
CA LEU A 132 -5.26 26.28 6.64
C LEU A 132 -4.38 25.30 5.83
N ARG A 133 -4.80 24.96 4.61
CA ARG A 133 -4.07 24.04 3.72
C ARG A 133 -2.73 24.61 3.31
N LEU A 134 -2.66 25.90 3.01
CA LEU A 134 -1.43 26.59 2.66
C LEU A 134 -0.44 26.59 3.83
N ALA A 135 -0.92 26.88 5.04
CA ALA A 135 -0.11 26.82 6.26
C ALA A 135 0.43 25.40 6.51
N LEU A 136 -0.40 24.37 6.38
CA LEU A 136 0.00 22.96 6.58
C LEU A 136 0.97 22.47 5.49
N ARG A 137 0.76 22.86 4.22
CA ARG A 137 1.65 22.52 3.09
C ARG A 137 3.06 23.03 3.32
N ASN A 138 3.18 24.24 3.89
CA ASN A 138 4.46 24.90 4.14
C ASN A 138 4.97 24.69 5.57
N ARG A 139 4.33 23.80 6.35
CA ARG A 139 4.69 23.43 7.74
C ARG A 139 4.69 24.59 8.73
N HIS A 140 3.82 25.57 8.53
CA HIS A 140 3.61 26.68 9.46
C HIS A 140 2.63 26.27 10.58
N VAL A 141 3.10 25.45 11.52
CA VAL A 141 2.29 24.85 12.60
C VAL A 141 1.60 25.90 13.48
N GLU A 142 2.29 26.97 13.84
CA GLU A 142 1.72 28.05 14.67
C GLU A 142 0.56 28.76 13.97
N VAL A 143 0.70 29.01 12.67
CA VAL A 143 -0.36 29.61 11.87
C VAL A 143 -1.53 28.65 11.72
N ALA A 144 -1.27 27.38 11.40
CA ALA A 144 -2.30 26.36 11.32
C ALA A 144 -3.08 26.24 12.63
N ARG A 145 -2.39 26.32 13.79
CA ARG A 145 -3.02 26.33 15.12
C ARG A 145 -3.96 27.53 15.27
N THR A 146 -3.49 28.74 14.96
CA THR A 146 -4.35 29.93 15.06
C THR A 146 -5.56 29.89 14.15
N LEU A 147 -5.42 29.32 12.94
CA LEU A 147 -6.52 29.17 12.00
C LEU A 147 -7.56 28.16 12.53
N LEU A 148 -7.11 27.03 13.09
CA LEU A 148 -7.99 26.04 13.71
C LEU A 148 -8.70 26.59 14.96
N GLU A 149 -7.99 27.34 15.81
CA GLU A 149 -8.59 28.04 16.96
C GLU A 149 -9.64 29.07 16.53
N ALA A 150 -9.46 29.69 15.37
CA ALA A 150 -10.41 30.62 14.78
C ALA A 150 -11.59 29.94 14.04
N GLY A 151 -11.64 28.60 14.05
CA GLY A 151 -12.76 27.83 13.49
C GLY A 151 -12.55 27.31 12.07
N ALA A 152 -11.31 27.22 11.58
CA ALA A 152 -11.02 26.53 10.31
C ALA A 152 -11.50 25.08 10.36
N ASN A 153 -12.12 24.59 9.27
CA ASN A 153 -12.61 23.21 9.22
C ASN A 153 -11.46 22.21 8.92
N PRO A 154 -11.05 21.35 9.86
CA PRO A 154 -9.96 20.38 9.64
C PRO A 154 -10.36 19.23 8.71
N ASN A 155 -11.65 19.06 8.42
CA ASN A 155 -12.19 18.02 7.56
C ASN A 155 -12.53 18.51 6.15
N LYS A 156 -12.08 19.72 5.78
CA LYS A 156 -12.32 20.27 4.44
C LYS A 156 -11.80 19.29 3.38
N ARG A 157 -12.60 19.11 2.32
CA ARG A 157 -12.31 18.21 1.21
C ARG A 157 -11.84 18.98 -0.02
N TYR A 158 -10.74 18.49 -0.58
CA TYR A 158 -10.14 18.95 -1.82
C TYR A 158 -10.23 17.86 -2.87
N PHE A 159 -9.76 18.16 -4.08
CA PHE A 159 -9.77 17.22 -5.19
C PHE A 159 -9.07 15.88 -4.89
N PHE A 160 -8.00 15.91 -4.10
CA PHE A 160 -7.23 14.70 -3.76
C PHE A 160 -7.71 14.00 -2.49
N GLY A 161 -8.47 14.66 -1.61
CA GLY A 161 -8.91 14.11 -0.33
C GLY A 161 -9.17 15.19 0.72
N SER A 162 -9.44 14.76 1.95
CA SER A 162 -9.52 15.67 3.11
C SER A 162 -8.14 16.16 3.57
N GLU A 163 -8.10 17.23 4.37
CA GLU A 163 -6.84 17.83 4.85
C GLU A 163 -5.86 16.81 5.47
N ILE A 164 -6.35 15.94 6.36
CA ILE A 164 -5.55 14.89 7.00
C ILE A 164 -4.92 13.89 6.02
N ASN A 165 -5.49 13.72 4.82
CA ASN A 165 -4.94 12.86 3.77
C ASN A 165 -3.85 13.54 2.93
N LEU A 166 -3.77 14.86 2.96
CA LEU A 166 -2.83 15.67 2.20
C LEU A 166 -1.56 15.98 2.97
N VAL A 167 -1.62 15.93 4.31
CA VAL A 167 -0.45 16.04 5.17
C VAL A 167 0.45 14.82 4.97
N SER A 168 1.76 15.06 4.93
CA SER A 168 2.74 13.98 4.84
C SER A 168 2.58 13.04 6.05
N PRO A 169 2.63 11.71 5.87
CA PRO A 169 2.55 10.80 7.00
C PRO A 169 3.68 11.02 8.00
N LEU A 170 4.81 11.60 7.61
CA LEU A 170 5.95 11.85 8.49
C LEU A 170 5.82 13.14 9.32
N ASP A 171 4.90 14.04 8.96
CA ASP A 171 4.75 15.34 9.61
C ASP A 171 3.81 15.21 10.82
N LEU A 172 4.35 14.62 11.90
CA LEU A 172 3.62 14.29 13.12
C LEU A 172 2.96 15.51 13.77
N GLU A 173 3.67 16.64 13.84
CA GLU A 173 3.15 17.87 14.47
C GLU A 173 1.89 18.39 13.78
N CYS A 174 1.90 18.46 12.44
CA CYS A 174 0.74 18.86 11.65
C CYS A 174 -0.41 17.87 11.77
N MET A 175 -0.11 16.57 11.79
CA MET A 175 -1.12 15.51 11.91
C MET A 175 -1.77 15.52 13.30
N GLU A 176 -0.98 15.65 14.36
CA GLU A 176 -1.45 15.74 15.74
C GLU A 176 -2.33 16.97 15.93
N LEU A 177 -1.90 18.11 15.39
CA LEU A 177 -2.69 19.34 15.42
C LEU A 177 -4.06 19.13 14.76
N LEU A 178 -4.10 18.58 13.55
CA LEU A 178 -5.37 18.30 12.86
C LEU A 178 -6.29 17.37 13.68
N LEU A 179 -5.74 16.28 14.21
CA LEU A 179 -6.48 15.29 15.00
C LEU A 179 -7.02 15.91 16.30
N ALA A 180 -6.21 16.72 16.99
CA ALA A 180 -6.61 17.41 18.22
C ALA A 180 -7.80 18.36 18.00
N PHE A 181 -7.91 18.97 16.82
CA PHE A 181 -9.03 19.84 16.44
C PHE A 181 -10.19 19.09 15.76
N GLY A 182 -10.20 17.75 15.78
CA GLY A 182 -11.33 16.93 15.31
C GLY A 182 -11.26 16.48 13.86
N ALA A 183 -10.06 16.41 13.27
CA ALA A 183 -9.88 15.73 11.99
C ALA A 183 -10.25 14.25 12.09
N GLN A 184 -10.99 13.75 11.10
CA GLN A 184 -11.45 12.36 11.07
C GLN A 184 -10.33 11.44 10.51
N PRO A 185 -9.79 10.50 11.31
CA PRO A 185 -8.65 9.67 10.91
C PRO A 185 -8.99 8.62 9.85
N ASN A 186 -10.27 8.33 9.63
CA ASN A 186 -10.75 7.30 8.71
C ASN A 186 -11.22 7.86 7.36
N MET A 187 -11.04 9.16 7.13
CA MET A 187 -11.41 9.77 5.87
C MET A 187 -10.57 9.21 4.73
N ARG A 188 -11.24 8.90 3.61
CA ARG A 188 -10.56 8.41 2.41
C ARG A 188 -10.22 9.54 1.46
N ASP A 189 -9.05 9.40 0.85
CA ASP A 189 -8.63 10.21 -0.28
C ASP A 189 -9.28 9.73 -1.59
N ARG A 190 -8.96 10.37 -2.72
CA ARG A 190 -9.51 9.98 -4.03
C ARG A 190 -9.02 8.61 -4.51
N ALA A 191 -7.89 8.15 -4.01
CA ALA A 191 -7.38 6.81 -4.25
C ALA A 191 -8.13 5.76 -3.40
N GLY A 192 -8.92 6.18 -2.40
CA GLY A 192 -9.60 5.28 -1.47
C GLY A 192 -8.72 4.88 -0.29
N LEU A 193 -7.61 5.58 -0.07
CA LEU A 193 -6.67 5.32 1.02
C LEU A 193 -7.02 6.15 2.24
N THR A 194 -6.89 5.56 3.42
CA THR A 194 -6.93 6.27 4.70
C THR A 194 -5.54 6.81 5.06
N PRO A 195 -5.45 7.83 5.95
CA PRO A 195 -4.18 8.28 6.52
C PRO A 195 -3.37 7.13 7.13
N LEU A 196 -4.05 6.19 7.78
CA LEU A 196 -3.41 5.00 8.37
C LEU A 196 -2.76 4.11 7.31
N MET A 197 -3.42 3.85 6.18
CA MET A 197 -2.82 3.10 5.06
C MET A 197 -1.56 3.78 4.52
N LYS A 198 -1.54 5.12 4.40
CA LYS A 198 -0.35 5.87 3.95
C LYS A 198 0.79 5.82 4.96
N ALA A 199 0.46 5.93 6.25
CA ALA A 199 1.42 5.85 7.33
C ALA A 199 2.07 4.46 7.39
N THR A 200 1.28 3.39 7.35
CA THR A 200 1.79 2.00 7.41
C THR A 200 2.68 1.60 6.23
N ARG A 201 2.45 2.18 5.05
CA ARG A 201 3.30 1.93 3.87
C ARG A 201 4.67 2.61 3.97
N SER A 202 4.78 3.65 4.80
CA SER A 202 6.00 4.45 4.92
C SER A 202 6.96 3.80 5.93
N PRO A 203 8.26 3.62 5.62
CA PRO A 203 9.20 2.86 6.46
C PRO A 203 9.49 3.49 7.83
N GLN A 204 9.21 4.78 8.00
CA GLN A 204 9.37 5.52 9.26
C GLN A 204 8.00 5.93 9.86
N GLY A 205 6.92 5.27 9.43
CA GLY A 205 5.55 5.66 9.76
C GLY A 205 5.05 5.19 11.13
N ILE A 206 5.84 4.47 11.93
CA ILE A 206 5.37 3.87 13.19
C ILE A 206 4.81 4.90 14.18
N ALA A 207 5.46 6.06 14.31
CA ALA A 207 4.98 7.14 15.17
C ALA A 207 3.62 7.68 14.70
N SER A 208 3.45 7.81 13.39
CA SER A 208 2.22 8.29 12.77
C SER A 208 1.09 7.25 12.89
N VAL A 209 1.43 5.97 12.78
CA VAL A 209 0.51 4.86 13.04
C VAL A 209 0.01 4.89 14.48
N LEU A 210 0.92 5.02 15.46
CA LEU A 210 0.57 5.15 16.87
C LEU A 210 -0.35 6.35 17.13
N LEU A 211 0.00 7.51 16.57
CA LEU A 211 -0.80 8.72 16.68
C LEU A 211 -2.21 8.51 16.12
N LEU A 212 -2.32 8.02 14.88
CA LEU A 212 -3.62 7.79 14.25
C LEU A 212 -4.49 6.79 15.03
N LEU A 213 -3.89 5.72 15.55
CA LEU A 213 -4.60 4.74 16.38
C LEU A 213 -5.07 5.33 17.71
N SER A 214 -4.29 6.21 18.33
CA SER A 214 -4.70 6.89 19.57
C SER A 214 -5.94 7.78 19.38
N TYR A 215 -6.18 8.27 18.17
CA TYR A 215 -7.37 9.05 17.78
C TYR A 215 -8.47 8.20 17.12
N GLY A 216 -8.39 6.87 17.18
CA GLY A 216 -9.47 5.97 16.72
C GLY A 216 -9.44 5.63 15.23
N ALA A 217 -8.26 5.61 14.60
CA ALA A 217 -8.12 5.07 13.25
C ALA A 217 -8.50 3.58 13.19
N ASP A 218 -9.24 3.19 12.15
CA ASP A 218 -9.70 1.83 11.95
C ASP A 218 -8.62 0.97 11.27
N VAL A 219 -8.09 0.04 12.04
CA VAL A 219 -7.10 -0.97 11.63
C VAL A 219 -7.63 -1.88 10.51
N ASN A 220 -8.95 -2.07 10.43
CA ASN A 220 -9.57 -2.97 9.48
C ASN A 220 -10.17 -2.25 8.26
N SER A 221 -9.85 -0.97 8.09
CA SER A 221 -10.29 -0.23 6.91
C SER A 221 -9.75 -0.90 5.62
N MET A 222 -10.64 -1.03 4.63
CA MET A 222 -10.33 -1.60 3.30
C MET A 222 -10.30 -0.50 2.25
N ALA A 223 -9.33 -0.54 1.35
CA ALA A 223 -9.26 0.40 0.24
C ALA A 223 -10.39 0.15 -0.78
N ASP A 224 -10.55 1.06 -1.73
CA ASP A 224 -11.56 0.92 -2.78
C ASP A 224 -11.16 -0.14 -3.83
N ALA A 225 -12.09 -0.46 -4.74
CA ALA A 225 -11.90 -1.44 -5.82
C ALA A 225 -10.65 -1.18 -6.69
N ARG A 226 -10.24 0.10 -6.85
CA ARG A 226 -9.02 0.49 -7.58
C ARG A 226 -7.74 -0.08 -6.97
N HIS A 227 -7.78 -0.42 -5.69
CA HIS A 227 -6.66 -0.95 -4.92
C HIS A 227 -6.92 -2.38 -4.45
N ASP A 228 -7.75 -3.15 -5.18
CA ASP A 228 -8.07 -4.55 -4.89
C ASP A 228 -8.61 -4.79 -3.46
N PHE A 229 -9.30 -3.80 -2.88
CA PHE A 229 -9.85 -3.92 -1.52
C PHE A 229 -8.82 -4.30 -0.44
N ARG A 230 -7.55 -3.89 -0.61
CA ARG A 230 -6.48 -4.14 0.37
C ARG A 230 -6.79 -3.51 1.72
N THR A 231 -6.58 -4.24 2.81
CA THR A 231 -6.66 -3.71 4.18
C THR A 231 -5.39 -2.95 4.57
N VAL A 232 -5.46 -2.22 5.68
CA VAL A 232 -4.28 -1.59 6.32
C VAL A 232 -3.12 -2.59 6.52
N LEU A 233 -3.42 -3.83 6.92
CA LEU A 233 -2.39 -4.86 7.12
C LEU A 233 -1.63 -5.18 5.82
N HIS A 234 -2.31 -5.19 4.66
CA HIS A 234 -1.65 -5.38 3.37
C HIS A 234 -0.66 -4.25 3.08
N TYR A 235 -1.00 -3.00 3.40
CA TYR A 235 -0.10 -1.86 3.23
C TYR A 235 1.10 -1.90 4.18
N ALA A 236 0.90 -2.37 5.42
CA ALA A 236 2.00 -2.58 6.37
C ALA A 236 3.00 -3.64 5.88
N ILE A 237 2.52 -4.74 5.30
CA ILE A 237 3.37 -5.80 4.72
C ILE A 237 4.17 -5.27 3.52
N LEU A 238 3.53 -4.46 2.67
CA LEU A 238 4.20 -3.77 1.56
C LEU A 238 5.25 -2.76 2.06
N GLY A 239 5.00 -2.07 3.18
CA GLY A 239 5.97 -1.21 3.84
C GLY A 239 7.16 -1.99 4.43
N GLY A 240 6.90 -3.18 4.95
CA GLY A 240 7.93 -4.12 5.38
C GLY A 240 8.48 -3.91 6.78
N ASP A 241 7.90 -3.01 7.57
CA ASP A 241 8.31 -2.80 8.94
C ASP A 241 7.64 -3.83 9.87
N PRO A 242 8.40 -4.77 10.47
CA PRO A 242 7.83 -5.79 11.34
C PRO A 242 7.22 -5.19 12.62
N ALA A 243 7.70 -4.04 13.09
CA ALA A 243 7.17 -3.39 14.27
C ALA A 243 5.74 -2.87 14.03
N VAL A 244 5.50 -2.26 12.86
CA VAL A 244 4.16 -1.81 12.44
C VAL A 244 3.22 -3.01 12.27
N ILE A 245 3.67 -4.08 11.65
CA ILE A 245 2.84 -5.29 11.44
C ILE A 245 2.43 -5.90 12.79
N ASN A 246 3.39 -6.12 13.70
CA ASN A 246 3.11 -6.65 15.03
C ASN A 246 2.16 -5.74 15.82
N LEU A 247 2.32 -4.42 15.71
CA LEU A 247 1.43 -3.46 16.34
C LEU A 247 -0.01 -3.59 15.82
N LEU A 248 -0.20 -3.64 14.49
CA LEU A 248 -1.54 -3.79 13.90
C LEU A 248 -2.19 -5.11 14.28
N LEU A 249 -1.43 -6.21 14.32
CA LEU A 249 -1.93 -7.52 14.76
C LEU A 249 -2.40 -7.47 16.22
N LYS A 250 -1.62 -6.83 17.12
CA LYS A 250 -2.02 -6.62 18.52
C LYS A 250 -3.27 -5.74 18.66
N GLN A 251 -3.49 -4.82 17.74
CA GLN A 251 -4.68 -3.96 17.70
C GLN A 251 -5.89 -4.62 17.02
N GLY A 252 -5.81 -5.91 16.69
CA GLY A 252 -6.94 -6.67 16.13
C GLY A 252 -7.11 -6.54 14.62
N ALA A 253 -6.01 -6.40 13.87
CA ALA A 253 -6.03 -6.52 12.42
C ALA A 253 -6.54 -7.90 11.99
N ARG A 254 -7.54 -7.92 11.10
CA ARG A 254 -8.12 -9.14 10.55
C ARG A 254 -7.17 -9.77 9.54
N LEU A 255 -6.90 -11.06 9.75
CA LEU A 255 -6.15 -11.91 8.82
C LEU A 255 -7.08 -12.51 7.76
N ASP A 256 -8.27 -12.93 8.20
CA ASP A 256 -9.25 -13.58 7.33
C ASP A 256 -10.34 -12.58 6.88
N LEU A 257 -10.44 -12.36 5.57
CA LEU A 257 -11.35 -11.38 4.96
C LEU A 257 -12.68 -11.98 4.51
N GLY A 258 -12.94 -13.24 4.86
CA GLY A 258 -14.16 -13.96 4.51
C GLY A 258 -14.12 -14.61 3.12
N PRO A 259 -15.14 -15.42 2.79
CA PRO A 259 -15.16 -16.25 1.57
C PRO A 259 -15.36 -15.45 0.27
N ASP A 260 -15.95 -14.25 0.35
CA ASP A 260 -16.20 -13.40 -0.82
C ASP A 260 -14.93 -12.66 -1.30
N TYR A 261 -13.86 -12.68 -0.50
CA TYR A 261 -12.60 -12.04 -0.82
C TYR A 261 -11.77 -12.94 -1.75
N GLN A 262 -11.80 -12.65 -3.05
CA GLN A 262 -11.06 -13.42 -4.07
C GLN A 262 -9.65 -12.88 -4.38
N LYS A 263 -9.14 -11.94 -3.57
CA LYS A 263 -7.87 -11.22 -3.80
C LYS A 263 -6.77 -11.81 -2.90
N PRO A 264 -5.48 -11.49 -3.14
CA PRO A 264 -4.39 -12.04 -2.34
C PRO A 264 -4.55 -11.65 -0.87
N THR A 265 -4.41 -12.62 0.03
CA THR A 265 -4.45 -12.40 1.47
C THR A 265 -3.19 -11.69 1.97
N ALA A 266 -3.20 -11.26 3.23
CA ALA A 266 -2.02 -10.68 3.88
C ALA A 266 -0.84 -11.69 3.86
N LEU A 267 -1.12 -12.97 4.11
CA LEU A 267 -0.13 -14.05 4.06
C LEU A 267 0.45 -14.20 2.65
N ASP A 268 -0.39 -14.17 1.62
CA ASP A 268 0.06 -14.28 0.22
C ASP A 268 1.00 -13.14 -0.17
N LEU A 269 0.69 -11.89 0.22
CA LEU A 269 1.59 -10.75 -0.03
C LEU A 269 2.93 -10.88 0.70
N ALA A 270 2.94 -11.39 1.93
CA ALA A 270 4.17 -11.62 2.68
C ALA A 270 5.05 -12.67 2.00
N ILE A 271 4.44 -13.73 1.46
CA ILE A 271 5.13 -14.78 0.68
C ILE A 271 5.69 -14.22 -0.62
N LEU A 272 4.91 -13.43 -1.37
CA LEU A 272 5.36 -12.80 -2.62
C LEU A 272 6.55 -11.85 -2.39
N LYS A 273 6.59 -11.17 -1.23
CA LYS A 273 7.72 -10.33 -0.85
C LYS A 273 8.97 -11.16 -0.49
N GLY A 274 8.77 -12.38 -0.01
CA GLY A 274 9.83 -13.34 0.34
C GLY A 274 10.53 -13.04 1.67
N ASP A 275 9.82 -12.36 2.59
CA ASP A 275 10.33 -12.02 3.92
C ASP A 275 9.90 -13.08 4.95
N PRO A 276 10.78 -14.02 5.35
CA PRO A 276 10.39 -15.14 6.22
C PRO A 276 9.92 -14.68 7.60
N SER A 277 10.51 -13.61 8.15
CA SER A 277 10.12 -13.05 9.45
C SER A 277 8.68 -12.53 9.46
N ILE A 278 8.20 -11.93 8.36
CA ILE A 278 6.82 -11.45 8.26
C ILE A 278 5.86 -12.65 8.14
N VAL A 279 6.23 -13.64 7.34
CA VAL A 279 5.45 -14.89 7.21
C VAL A 279 5.31 -15.58 8.56
N GLU A 280 6.40 -15.71 9.33
CA GLU A 280 6.38 -16.32 10.66
C GLU A 280 5.44 -15.57 11.62
N MET A 281 5.53 -14.23 11.67
CA MET A 281 4.63 -13.42 12.51
C MET A 281 3.15 -13.59 12.14
N LEU A 282 2.81 -13.65 10.83
CA LEU A 282 1.43 -13.86 10.38
C LEU A 282 0.94 -15.26 10.75
N LEU A 283 1.79 -16.28 10.61
CA LEU A 283 1.45 -17.65 10.99
C LEU A 283 1.29 -17.81 12.52
N GLU A 284 2.08 -17.10 13.32
CA GLU A 284 1.96 -17.07 14.78
C GLU A 284 0.70 -16.34 15.27
N SER A 285 0.28 -15.31 14.54
CA SER A 285 -0.96 -14.58 14.83
C SER A 285 -2.22 -15.30 14.35
N GLY A 286 -2.09 -16.50 13.78
CA GLY A 286 -3.21 -17.39 13.45
C GLY A 286 -3.73 -17.25 12.02
N ALA A 287 -2.92 -16.76 11.07
CA ALA A 287 -3.31 -16.73 9.66
C ALA A 287 -3.59 -18.13 9.13
N ASP A 288 -4.71 -18.31 8.42
CA ASP A 288 -5.05 -19.60 7.82
C ASP A 288 -4.09 -19.94 6.66
N VAL A 289 -3.28 -20.98 6.89
CA VAL A 289 -2.28 -21.48 5.94
C VAL A 289 -2.93 -22.13 4.72
N ASN A 290 -4.15 -22.63 4.87
CA ASN A 290 -4.90 -23.31 3.83
C ASN A 290 -6.01 -22.44 3.25
N ALA A 291 -5.99 -21.12 3.51
CA ALA A 291 -6.87 -20.18 2.83
C ALA A 291 -6.69 -20.32 1.31
N THR A 292 -7.80 -20.40 0.59
CA THR A 292 -7.80 -20.61 -0.86
C THR A 292 -8.47 -19.46 -1.58
N SER A 293 -7.80 -18.98 -2.63
CA SER A 293 -8.41 -18.13 -3.65
C SER A 293 -8.60 -18.94 -4.94
N PRO A 294 -9.72 -18.78 -5.67
CA PRO A 294 -9.95 -19.46 -6.96
C PRO A 294 -8.94 -19.05 -8.05
N ILE A 295 -8.38 -17.84 -7.95
CA ILE A 295 -7.40 -17.31 -8.92
C ILE A 295 -5.96 -17.68 -8.54
N ILE A 296 -5.57 -17.40 -7.30
CA ILE A 296 -4.18 -17.50 -6.84
C ILE A 296 -3.83 -18.90 -6.30
N GLY A 297 -4.82 -19.63 -5.81
CA GLY A 297 -4.64 -20.89 -5.11
C GLY A 297 -4.47 -20.70 -3.59
N SER A 298 -3.68 -21.58 -2.97
CA SER A 298 -3.32 -21.50 -1.54
C SER A 298 -1.96 -20.84 -1.33
N ALA A 299 -1.60 -20.53 -0.08
CA ALA A 299 -0.29 -20.00 0.28
C ALA A 299 0.88 -20.83 -0.29
N LEU A 300 0.74 -22.16 -0.37
CA LEU A 300 1.72 -23.05 -1.00
C LEU A 300 1.82 -22.87 -2.52
N HIS A 301 0.70 -22.59 -3.20
CA HIS A 301 0.73 -22.29 -4.63
C HIS A 301 1.50 -21.00 -4.87
N VAL A 302 1.23 -19.96 -4.07
CA VAL A 302 1.96 -18.70 -4.11
C VAL A 302 3.44 -18.94 -3.88
N ALA A 303 3.83 -19.63 -2.81
CA ALA A 303 5.23 -19.93 -2.51
C ALA A 303 5.96 -20.76 -3.60
N CYS A 304 5.22 -21.48 -4.45
CA CYS A 304 5.77 -22.23 -5.57
C CYS A 304 5.90 -21.42 -6.87
N ALA A 305 5.36 -20.20 -6.92
CA ALA A 305 5.50 -19.30 -8.05
C ALA A 305 6.97 -18.95 -8.32
N ASP A 306 7.21 -18.36 -9.49
CA ASP A 306 8.55 -18.01 -9.91
C ASP A 306 9.12 -16.82 -9.11
N ASN A 307 10.45 -16.75 -9.03
CA ASN A 307 11.21 -15.63 -8.47
C ASN A 307 10.91 -15.23 -7.00
N ILE A 308 10.47 -16.18 -6.16
CA ILE A 308 10.29 -15.93 -4.72
C ILE A 308 11.61 -16.02 -3.95
N PRO A 309 12.04 -14.96 -3.22
CA PRO A 309 13.20 -15.02 -2.35
C PRO A 309 12.94 -15.88 -1.11
N ASN A 310 13.99 -16.50 -0.55
CA ASN A 310 13.93 -17.34 0.65
C ASN A 310 12.89 -18.48 0.59
N ARG A 311 12.53 -18.92 -0.62
CA ARG A 311 11.46 -19.87 -0.88
C ARG A 311 11.52 -21.14 -0.02
N LEU A 312 12.70 -21.74 0.11
CA LEU A 312 12.87 -22.98 0.84
C LEU A 312 12.51 -22.81 2.32
N GLN A 313 12.92 -21.70 2.95
CA GLN A 313 12.58 -21.39 4.33
C GLN A 313 11.08 -21.11 4.48
N ILE A 314 10.48 -20.36 3.56
CA ILE A 314 9.03 -20.07 3.56
C ILE A 314 8.21 -21.35 3.42
N LEU A 315 8.56 -22.23 2.48
CA LEU A 315 7.88 -23.51 2.30
C LEU A 315 8.02 -24.40 3.53
N GLN A 316 9.20 -24.45 4.16
CA GLN A 316 9.39 -25.20 5.41
C GLN A 316 8.44 -24.69 6.50
N MET A 317 8.38 -23.38 6.72
CA MET A 317 7.48 -22.78 7.71
C MET A 317 6.00 -23.11 7.43
N LEU A 318 5.55 -22.94 6.18
CA LEU A 318 4.16 -23.23 5.80
C LEU A 318 3.80 -24.72 6.04
N LEU A 319 4.67 -25.63 5.60
CA LEU A 319 4.44 -27.08 5.74
C LEU A 319 4.49 -27.53 7.21
N GLU A 320 5.39 -26.97 8.02
CA GLU A 320 5.46 -27.24 9.46
C GLU A 320 4.21 -26.79 10.22
N ARG A 321 3.59 -25.69 9.77
CA ARG A 321 2.30 -25.18 10.27
C ARG A 321 1.08 -25.89 9.68
N GLY A 322 1.28 -26.93 8.87
CA GLY A 322 0.20 -27.83 8.41
C GLY A 322 -0.43 -27.45 7.07
N ALA A 323 0.28 -26.72 6.21
CA ALA A 323 -0.16 -26.51 4.85
C ALA A 323 -0.33 -27.84 4.09
N ASP A 324 -1.46 -28.03 3.41
CA ASP A 324 -1.73 -29.24 2.63
C ASP A 324 -1.22 -29.08 1.17
N PRO A 325 -0.18 -29.83 0.74
CA PRO A 325 0.32 -29.76 -0.63
C PRO A 325 -0.62 -30.40 -1.66
N ASN A 326 -1.67 -31.10 -1.23
CA ASN A 326 -2.60 -31.83 -2.09
C ASN A 326 -3.97 -31.15 -2.22
N LEU A 327 -4.11 -29.93 -1.69
CA LEU A 327 -5.36 -29.19 -1.71
C LEU A 327 -5.80 -28.94 -3.16
N VAL A 328 -6.99 -29.43 -3.52
CA VAL A 328 -7.56 -29.27 -4.86
C VAL A 328 -8.42 -28.02 -4.88
N ILE A 329 -7.99 -27.04 -5.66
CA ILE A 329 -8.67 -25.75 -5.78
C ILE A 329 -9.32 -25.68 -7.16
N ARG A 330 -10.59 -25.29 -7.20
CA ARG A 330 -11.35 -25.15 -8.44
C ARG A 330 -11.58 -23.67 -8.69
N SER A 331 -11.32 -23.23 -9.92
CA SER A 331 -11.72 -21.90 -10.35
C SER A 331 -13.23 -21.83 -10.55
N ASP A 332 -13.76 -20.61 -10.65
CA ASP A 332 -15.19 -20.36 -10.89
C ASP A 332 -15.68 -20.97 -12.22
N GLU A 333 -14.77 -21.20 -13.17
CA GLU A 333 -15.03 -21.88 -14.46
C GLU A 333 -15.05 -23.42 -14.35
N GLY A 334 -14.84 -23.97 -13.15
CA GLY A 334 -14.83 -25.41 -12.88
C GLY A 334 -13.52 -26.12 -13.24
N LEU A 335 -12.52 -25.40 -13.76
CA LEU A 335 -11.18 -25.92 -14.00
C LEU A 335 -10.42 -26.03 -12.68
N SER A 336 -9.82 -27.20 -12.43
CA SER A 336 -8.92 -27.35 -11.27
C SER A 336 -7.64 -26.56 -11.54
N LEU A 337 -7.21 -25.76 -10.55
CA LEU A 337 -5.84 -25.27 -10.52
C LEU A 337 -4.87 -26.45 -10.49
N ARG A 338 -3.66 -26.21 -11.01
CA ARG A 338 -2.61 -27.21 -11.00
C ARG A 338 -2.23 -27.52 -9.54
N PRO A 339 -1.97 -28.78 -9.18
CA PRO A 339 -1.43 -29.11 -7.86
C PRO A 339 -0.14 -28.34 -7.58
N VAL A 340 0.12 -28.01 -6.32
CA VAL A 340 1.31 -27.26 -5.87
C VAL A 340 2.61 -27.75 -6.52
N LEU A 341 2.82 -29.08 -6.53
CA LEU A 341 4.01 -29.68 -7.13
C LEU A 341 4.07 -29.50 -8.65
N ALA A 342 2.93 -29.59 -9.32
CA ALA A 342 2.81 -29.38 -10.76
C ALA A 342 3.03 -27.92 -11.14
N GLU A 343 2.54 -26.99 -10.32
CA GLU A 343 2.73 -25.55 -10.46
C GLU A 343 4.21 -25.19 -10.28
N TYR A 344 4.86 -25.71 -9.23
CA TYR A 344 6.29 -25.49 -9.01
C TYR A 344 7.14 -25.93 -10.21
N VAL A 345 6.90 -27.14 -10.73
CA VAL A 345 7.71 -27.69 -11.83
C VAL A 345 7.42 -26.97 -13.15
N ALA A 346 6.17 -26.58 -13.41
CA ALA A 346 5.80 -25.92 -14.66
C ALA A 346 6.17 -24.43 -14.71
N SER A 347 6.06 -23.73 -13.59
CA SER A 347 6.18 -22.26 -13.56
C SER A 347 7.62 -21.79 -13.33
N ASN A 348 8.51 -22.65 -12.85
CA ASN A 348 9.92 -22.33 -12.67
C ASN A 348 10.76 -22.92 -13.82
N GLU A 349 11.65 -22.11 -14.40
CA GLU A 349 12.60 -22.59 -15.42
C GLU A 349 13.64 -23.54 -14.81
N ASN A 350 14.06 -23.26 -13.56
CA ASN A 350 15.07 -24.02 -12.84
C ASN A 350 14.55 -24.59 -11.50
N PRO A 351 13.63 -25.58 -11.54
CA PRO A 351 13.11 -26.21 -10.33
C PRO A 351 14.21 -26.95 -9.58
N SER A 352 14.32 -26.66 -8.28
CA SER A 352 15.27 -27.28 -7.37
C SER A 352 14.78 -28.65 -6.89
N VAL A 353 15.71 -29.60 -6.76
CA VAL A 353 15.40 -30.94 -6.22
C VAL A 353 15.05 -30.86 -4.74
N GLU A 354 15.65 -29.92 -3.99
CA GLU A 354 15.41 -29.73 -2.56
C GLU A 354 13.98 -29.31 -2.25
N VAL A 355 13.41 -28.38 -3.02
CA VAL A 355 12.00 -27.97 -2.86
C VAL A 355 11.05 -29.11 -3.20
N VAL A 356 11.33 -29.88 -4.26
CA VAL A 356 10.54 -31.06 -4.59
C VAL A 356 10.63 -32.11 -3.47
N ALA A 357 11.83 -32.42 -2.99
CA ALA A 357 12.03 -33.35 -1.88
C ALA A 357 11.27 -32.89 -0.63
N LEU A 358 11.30 -31.59 -0.31
CA LEU A 358 10.55 -31.01 0.80
C LEU A 358 9.03 -31.20 0.63
N LEU A 359 8.47 -30.88 -0.53
CA LEU A 359 7.04 -31.09 -0.79
C LEU A 359 6.66 -32.58 -0.69
N LEU A 360 7.49 -33.48 -1.24
CA LEU A 360 7.29 -34.92 -1.17
C LEU A 360 7.35 -35.46 0.27
N LYS A 361 8.28 -34.94 1.07
CA LYS A 361 8.45 -35.24 2.51
C LYS A 361 7.20 -34.92 3.33
N TYR A 362 6.48 -33.87 2.96
CA TYR A 362 5.18 -33.50 3.56
C TYR A 362 3.97 -34.08 2.82
N GLY A 363 4.19 -35.02 1.89
CA GLY A 363 3.12 -35.84 1.32
C GLY A 363 2.57 -35.38 -0.03
N ALA A 364 3.21 -34.46 -0.75
CA ALA A 364 2.77 -33.97 -2.06
C ALA A 364 2.68 -35.07 -3.14
N ARG A 365 1.48 -35.41 -3.61
CA ARG A 365 1.18 -36.55 -4.50
C ARG A 365 1.80 -36.37 -5.88
N VAL A 366 2.34 -37.47 -6.41
CA VAL A 366 2.87 -37.53 -7.77
C VAL A 366 2.02 -38.49 -8.58
N VAL A 367 1.19 -37.94 -9.46
CA VAL A 367 0.35 -38.71 -10.37
C VAL A 367 0.75 -38.40 -11.81
N ILE A 368 1.33 -39.38 -12.50
CA ILE A 368 1.77 -39.26 -13.89
C ILE A 368 0.59 -39.53 -14.83
N LYS A 369 -0.43 -38.68 -14.72
CA LYS A 369 -1.62 -38.64 -15.58
C LYS A 369 -1.89 -37.20 -15.98
N THR A 370 -2.78 -36.99 -16.95
CA THR A 370 -3.29 -35.66 -17.27
C THR A 370 -4.25 -35.18 -16.19
N GLN A 371 -4.34 -33.87 -15.98
CA GLN A 371 -5.26 -33.24 -15.01
C GLN A 371 -6.74 -33.58 -15.28
N PHE A 372 -7.06 -33.86 -16.55
CA PHE A 372 -8.39 -34.31 -16.94
C PHE A 372 -8.76 -35.68 -16.36
N ARG A 373 -7.79 -36.60 -16.25
CA ARG A 373 -8.03 -37.96 -15.72
C ARG A 373 -7.89 -38.05 -14.21
N ASP A 374 -7.08 -37.18 -13.62
CA ASP A 374 -6.85 -37.12 -12.18
C ASP A 374 -6.53 -35.67 -11.79
N PRO A 375 -7.25 -35.04 -10.84
CA PRO A 375 -6.99 -33.67 -10.42
C PRO A 375 -5.54 -33.44 -9.95
N HIS A 376 -4.88 -34.48 -9.45
CA HIS A 376 -3.47 -34.43 -9.01
C HIS A 376 -2.47 -34.71 -10.13
N GLY A 377 -2.92 -34.79 -11.39
CA GLY A 377 -2.10 -35.12 -12.55
C GLY A 377 -1.04 -34.06 -12.86
N ILE A 378 0.21 -34.51 -13.04
CA ILE A 378 1.35 -33.62 -13.33
C ILE A 378 1.95 -33.80 -14.73
N LEU A 379 1.41 -34.71 -15.56
CA LEU A 379 2.04 -35.13 -16.81
C LEU A 379 2.38 -33.97 -17.77
N ASN A 380 1.46 -33.02 -17.92
CA ASN A 380 1.63 -31.87 -18.81
C ASN A 380 2.61 -30.83 -18.25
N SER A 381 2.88 -30.86 -16.94
CA SER A 381 3.77 -29.94 -16.24
C SER A 381 5.24 -30.36 -16.27
N LEU A 382 5.57 -31.55 -16.79
CA LEU A 382 6.93 -32.09 -16.79
C LEU A 382 7.85 -31.51 -17.88
N GLN A 383 7.39 -30.54 -18.67
CA GLN A 383 8.15 -29.96 -19.78
C GLN A 383 9.51 -29.40 -19.32
N ASN A 384 9.56 -28.70 -18.18
CA ASN A 384 10.79 -28.08 -17.67
C ASN A 384 11.77 -29.08 -17.02
N THR A 385 11.46 -30.38 -17.05
CA THR A 385 12.34 -31.44 -16.54
C THR A 385 13.27 -32.03 -17.61
N ALA A 386 13.20 -31.55 -18.86
CA ALA A 386 13.93 -32.09 -20.02
C ALA A 386 15.45 -32.18 -19.79
N ASP A 387 16.05 -31.08 -19.31
CA ASP A 387 17.49 -31.00 -19.08
C ASP A 387 17.91 -31.43 -17.66
N LYS A 388 16.98 -31.99 -16.88
CA LYS A 388 17.14 -32.22 -15.43
C LYS A 388 16.79 -33.67 -15.04
N PRO A 389 17.63 -34.66 -15.39
CA PRO A 389 17.33 -36.08 -15.16
C PRO A 389 17.22 -36.44 -13.67
N ARG A 390 17.95 -35.76 -12.78
CA ARG A 390 17.87 -35.97 -11.32
C ARG A 390 16.49 -35.60 -10.76
N LEU A 391 15.95 -34.47 -11.21
CA LEU A 391 14.62 -34.01 -10.79
C LEU A 391 13.53 -34.95 -11.27
N LEU A 392 13.59 -35.37 -12.54
CA LEU A 392 12.64 -36.32 -13.09
C LEU A 392 12.68 -37.66 -12.34
N ARG A 393 13.87 -38.18 -12.01
CA ARG A 393 13.99 -39.41 -11.20
C ARG A 393 13.39 -39.25 -9.80
N ALA A 394 13.65 -38.13 -9.13
CA ALA A 394 13.07 -37.85 -7.81
C ALA A 394 11.53 -37.86 -7.83
N LEU A 395 10.92 -37.29 -8.88
CA LEU A 395 9.46 -37.34 -9.08
C LEU A 395 8.98 -38.78 -9.35
N LEU A 396 9.67 -39.53 -10.22
CA LEU A 396 9.30 -40.90 -10.57
C LEU A 396 9.41 -41.87 -9.39
N GLU A 397 10.36 -41.66 -8.49
CA GLU A 397 10.50 -42.41 -7.23
C GLU A 397 9.36 -42.19 -6.22
N ALA A 398 8.55 -41.17 -6.46
CA ALA A 398 7.38 -40.83 -5.65
C ALA A 398 6.05 -41.06 -6.40
N ALA A 399 6.10 -41.54 -7.65
CA ALA A 399 4.95 -41.66 -8.52
C ALA A 399 4.00 -42.80 -8.10
N GLU A 400 2.74 -42.45 -7.84
CA GLU A 400 1.70 -43.38 -7.39
C GLU A 400 1.03 -44.12 -8.54
N SER A 401 0.83 -43.44 -9.67
CA SER A 401 0.12 -44.01 -10.81
C SER A 401 0.55 -43.37 -12.12
N PHE A 402 0.43 -44.16 -13.19
CA PHE A 402 0.88 -43.82 -14.53
C PHE A 402 -0.24 -44.05 -15.54
N ASP A 403 -0.28 -43.26 -16.61
CA ASP A 403 -1.11 -43.53 -17.80
C ASP A 403 -0.21 -43.73 -19.04
N PRO A 404 0.20 -44.98 -19.33
CA PRO A 404 1.13 -45.28 -20.43
C PRO A 404 0.63 -44.80 -21.80
N CYS A 405 -0.68 -44.78 -22.02
CA CYS A 405 -1.27 -44.34 -23.28
C CYS A 405 -1.06 -42.83 -23.47
N MET A 406 -1.31 -42.05 -22.41
CA MET A 406 -1.13 -40.59 -22.46
C MET A 406 0.35 -40.19 -22.45
N ILE A 407 1.22 -40.93 -21.75
CA ILE A 407 2.67 -40.69 -21.75
C ILE A 407 3.26 -40.87 -23.16
N LYS A 408 2.85 -41.90 -23.90
CA LYS A 408 3.30 -42.09 -25.29
C LYS A 408 2.86 -40.95 -26.21
N ARG A 409 1.65 -40.43 -25.99
CA ARG A 409 1.03 -39.37 -26.80
C ARG A 409 1.41 -37.95 -26.37
N SER A 410 2.09 -37.77 -25.24
CA SER A 410 2.41 -36.43 -24.72
C SER A 410 3.43 -35.74 -25.62
N SER A 411 3.13 -34.52 -26.04
CA SER A 411 4.08 -33.62 -26.71
C SER A 411 5.02 -32.91 -25.73
N SER A 412 4.66 -32.85 -24.44
CA SER A 412 5.42 -32.14 -23.40
C SER A 412 6.72 -32.84 -22.96
N LEU A 413 6.96 -34.09 -23.37
CA LEU A 413 8.12 -34.89 -22.97
C LEU A 413 8.98 -35.24 -24.18
N THR A 414 10.30 -35.17 -24.03
CA THR A 414 11.26 -35.68 -25.01
C THR A 414 11.25 -37.22 -25.04
N ASP A 415 11.77 -37.82 -26.11
CA ASP A 415 11.77 -39.29 -26.25
C ASP A 415 12.60 -39.99 -25.16
N ALA A 416 13.70 -39.36 -24.72
CA ALA A 416 14.51 -39.84 -23.60
C ALA A 416 13.73 -39.82 -22.28
N GLN A 417 12.96 -38.77 -22.00
CA GLN A 417 12.11 -38.70 -20.80
C GLN A 417 10.98 -39.73 -20.89
N LYS A 418 10.34 -39.88 -22.04
CA LYS A 418 9.29 -40.91 -22.24
C LYS A 418 9.83 -42.29 -21.93
N ALA A 419 11.04 -42.63 -22.38
CA ALA A 419 11.66 -43.92 -22.07
C ALA A 419 11.83 -44.13 -20.56
N LEU A 420 12.35 -43.12 -19.84
CA LEU A 420 12.52 -43.17 -18.38
C LEU A 420 11.20 -43.29 -17.62
N VAL A 421 10.19 -42.50 -18.01
CA VAL A 421 8.86 -42.55 -17.39
C VAL A 421 8.18 -43.90 -17.66
N MET A 422 8.33 -44.43 -18.87
CA MET A 422 7.80 -45.75 -19.25
C MET A 422 8.51 -46.90 -18.53
N GLU A 423 9.81 -46.77 -18.26
CA GLU A 423 10.56 -47.72 -17.45
C GLU A 423 10.07 -47.71 -15.99
N ALA A 424 9.84 -46.53 -15.41
CA ALA A 424 9.26 -46.39 -14.07
C ALA A 424 7.81 -46.89 -13.98
N ALA A 425 7.05 -46.83 -15.10
CA ALA A 425 5.67 -47.29 -15.18
C ALA A 425 5.50 -48.82 -15.32
N ARG A 426 6.59 -49.61 -15.22
CA ARG A 426 6.50 -51.08 -15.29
C ARG A 426 5.66 -51.62 -14.15
N THR A 427 4.68 -52.45 -14.49
CA THR A 427 3.79 -53.12 -13.54
C THR A 427 4.20 -54.58 -13.36
N PRO A 428 4.29 -55.10 -12.12
CA PRO A 428 4.03 -54.40 -10.85
C PRO A 428 5.18 -53.48 -10.40
N LEU A 429 4.86 -52.44 -9.63
CA LEU A 429 5.85 -51.57 -9.00
C LEU A 429 6.70 -52.36 -7.99
N PRO A 430 7.99 -52.00 -7.77
CA PRO A 430 8.81 -52.65 -6.75
C PRO A 430 8.16 -52.60 -5.36
N LEU A 431 8.31 -53.68 -4.57
CA LEU A 431 7.69 -53.78 -3.24
C LEU A 431 8.15 -52.68 -2.28
N THR A 432 9.41 -52.26 -2.36
CA THR A 432 9.96 -51.13 -1.59
C THR A 432 9.23 -49.82 -1.90
N HIS A 433 8.94 -49.58 -3.18
CA HIS A 433 8.18 -48.40 -3.62
C HIS A 433 6.73 -48.48 -3.12
N GLN A 434 6.06 -49.62 -3.27
CA GLN A 434 4.70 -49.81 -2.76
C GLN A 434 4.62 -49.58 -1.24
N ALA A 435 5.58 -50.11 -0.48
CA ALA A 435 5.66 -49.90 0.96
C ALA A 435 5.83 -48.42 1.33
N ARG A 436 6.72 -47.69 0.63
CA ARG A 436 6.89 -46.23 0.81
C ARG A 436 5.57 -45.48 0.60
N LEU A 437 4.85 -45.79 -0.48
CA LEU A 437 3.57 -45.15 -0.80
C LEU A 437 2.50 -45.42 0.25
N ILE A 438 2.42 -46.66 0.77
CA ILE A 438 1.47 -47.02 1.84
C ILE A 438 1.76 -46.24 3.12
N VAL A 439 3.03 -46.24 3.57
CA VAL A 439 3.44 -45.51 4.78
C VAL A 439 3.08 -44.03 4.63
N ARG A 440 3.38 -43.45 3.48
CA ARG A 440 3.08 -42.06 3.18
C ARG A 440 1.59 -41.76 3.16
N LYS A 441 0.77 -42.62 2.56
CA LYS A 441 -0.69 -42.46 2.52
C LYS A 441 -1.31 -42.53 3.91
N LEU A 442 -0.75 -43.34 4.80
CA LEU A 442 -1.19 -43.45 6.19
C LEU A 442 -0.76 -42.24 7.03
N CYS A 443 0.44 -41.71 6.82
CA CYS A 443 1.02 -40.65 7.65
C CYS A 443 0.66 -39.22 7.18
N GLY A 444 0.36 -39.04 5.89
CA GLY A 444 0.04 -37.74 5.29
C GLY A 444 1.10 -36.67 5.56
N THR A 445 0.65 -35.44 5.89
CA THR A 445 1.51 -34.30 6.23
C THR A 445 2.30 -34.48 7.54
N LYS A 446 1.94 -35.46 8.37
CA LYS A 446 2.61 -35.77 9.64
C LYS A 446 3.76 -36.76 9.50
N LEU A 447 4.03 -37.25 8.29
CA LEU A 447 5.11 -38.19 8.00
C LEU A 447 6.45 -37.79 8.63
N PRO A 448 6.93 -36.54 8.55
CA PRO A 448 8.24 -36.17 9.12
C PRO A 448 8.31 -36.29 10.64
N LYS A 449 7.18 -36.12 11.33
CA LYS A 449 7.09 -36.26 12.79
C LYS A 449 7.06 -37.74 13.17
N ILE A 450 6.19 -38.51 12.51
CA ILE A 450 6.01 -39.95 12.79
C ILE A 450 7.29 -40.73 12.50
N VAL A 451 7.97 -40.45 11.37
CA VAL A 451 9.19 -41.18 10.98
C VAL A 451 10.33 -40.99 11.98
N ARG A 452 10.42 -39.84 12.67
CA ARG A 452 11.41 -39.64 13.74
C ARG A 452 11.17 -40.54 14.95
N ASP A 453 9.91 -40.85 15.24
CA ASP A 453 9.52 -41.69 16.38
C ASP A 453 9.63 -43.19 16.06
N LEU A 454 9.67 -43.55 14.76
CA LEU A 454 9.85 -44.93 14.33
C LEU A 454 11.28 -45.40 14.59
N GLN A 455 11.43 -46.53 15.30
CA GLN A 455 12.70 -47.21 15.53
C GLN A 455 13.20 -47.95 14.27
N LEU A 456 13.45 -47.21 13.20
CA LEU A 456 13.97 -47.72 11.93
C LEU A 456 15.46 -47.34 11.76
N PRO A 457 16.24 -48.12 10.99
CA PRO A 457 17.57 -47.71 10.55
C PRO A 457 17.55 -46.36 9.81
N GLN A 458 18.62 -45.57 9.97
CA GLN A 458 18.75 -44.24 9.34
C GLN A 458 18.59 -44.25 7.81
N SER A 459 19.00 -45.33 7.15
CA SER A 459 18.82 -45.50 5.70
C SER A 459 17.34 -45.55 5.29
N LEU A 460 16.49 -46.20 6.11
CA LEU A 460 15.05 -46.23 5.89
C LEU A 460 14.39 -44.91 6.25
N HIS A 461 14.89 -44.18 7.26
CA HIS A 461 14.44 -42.81 7.53
C HIS A 461 14.66 -41.90 6.32
N ARG A 462 15.88 -41.89 5.77
CA ARG A 462 16.21 -41.11 4.56
C ARG A 462 15.34 -41.52 3.37
N TYR A 463 15.15 -42.82 3.18
CA TYR A 463 14.30 -43.36 2.13
C TYR A 463 12.84 -42.92 2.26
N LEU A 464 12.28 -42.86 3.47
CA LEU A 464 10.89 -42.42 3.69
C LEU A 464 10.73 -40.90 3.57
N LEU A 465 11.76 -40.12 3.93
CA LEU A 465 11.72 -38.65 3.92
C LEU A 465 12.17 -38.01 2.61
N TYR A 466 12.51 -38.81 1.59
CA TYR A 466 13.03 -38.33 0.30
C TYR A 466 14.30 -37.46 0.46
N ASP A 467 15.12 -37.74 1.48
CA ASP A 467 16.41 -37.08 1.66
C ASP A 467 17.43 -37.75 0.72
N PHE A 468 17.54 -37.25 -0.52
CA PHE A 468 18.38 -37.79 -1.61
C PHE A 468 19.88 -37.45 -1.50
N HIS A 469 20.40 -37.31 -0.27
CA HIS A 469 21.79 -36.92 -0.01
C HIS A 469 22.76 -38.10 0.04
#